data_AF-A0A1B8NX17-F1
#
_entry.id   AF-A0A1B8NX17-F1
#
_cell.length_a   1.000
_cell.length_b   1.000
_cell.length_c   1.000
_cell.angle_alpha   90.00
_cell.angle_beta   90.00
_cell.angle_gamma   90.00
#
_symmetry.space_group_name_H-M   'P 1'
#
loop_
_entity.id
_entity.type
_entity.pdbx_description
1 polymer ?
#
loop_
_entity_poly.entity_id
_entity_poly.type
_entity_poly.pdbx_seq_one_letter_code
_entity_poly.pdbx_strand_id
1 'polypeptide(L)'
;MFINRRGFAPTLACHACGWLAECTHCDAHMTLHRQPPLLACHHCDHRRGLPDACPDCGSADLRPLGSGTERTEETLAERFPDIPVHRIDRDSTRRRDALERTLGEVRRGEPCLLVGTQMLAKGHHLPHVNLVVVVNADAGLYASDFRALEHSAQLLEQVAGRAGRSSHPGRVLVQTLHPDDPNLRLLAARGYDALAEQLLEERRAASLPPFRFLALLRLESPRESDVNALGERVAEATREHIEQRGLEVDCLGPVPAPMERRQNRYHMQVMLGADKRSRLHEAGAWLIAWLEAEPAARRVRWSLDIDPQTLS
;
A
#
# COMPACT_ATOMS: atom_id res chain seq x y z
N MET A 1 9.35 15.81 -7.75
CA MET A 1 9.13 15.12 -6.47
C MET A 1 8.10 14.01 -6.65
N PHE A 2 8.54 12.77 -6.45
CA PHE A 2 7.69 11.60 -6.43
C PHE A 2 7.44 11.16 -4.99
N ILE A 3 6.20 10.85 -4.68
CA ILE A 3 5.76 10.41 -3.35
C ILE A 3 5.07 9.05 -3.49
N ASN A 4 5.55 8.07 -2.71
CA ASN A 4 4.88 6.79 -2.64
C ASN A 4 3.55 6.93 -1.87
N ARG A 5 2.43 6.66 -2.54
CA ARG A 5 1.09 6.79 -1.96
C ARG A 5 0.87 5.84 -0.76
N ARG A 6 1.64 4.76 -0.65
CA ARG A 6 1.46 3.70 0.36
C ARG A 6 1.89 4.07 1.80
N GLY A 7 2.16 5.33 2.13
CA GLY A 7 2.49 5.69 3.53
C GLY A 7 2.47 7.16 3.88
N PHE A 8 1.76 8.01 3.12
CA PHE A 8 2.03 9.46 3.17
C PHE A 8 0.84 10.40 3.06
N ALA A 9 -0.37 9.88 3.15
CA ALA A 9 -1.52 10.75 3.33
C ALA A 9 -1.33 11.47 4.68
N PRO A 10 -1.23 12.82 4.71
CA PRO A 10 -0.87 13.53 5.94
C PRO A 10 -1.94 13.23 6.98
N THR A 11 -1.56 12.83 8.19
CA THR A 11 -2.50 12.68 9.32
C THR A 11 -2.42 13.90 10.22
N LEU A 12 -3.40 14.11 11.09
CA LEU A 12 -3.33 15.15 12.11
C LEU A 12 -2.70 14.55 13.36
N ALA A 13 -1.70 15.22 13.93
CA ALA A 13 -0.98 14.78 15.12
C ALA A 13 -0.92 15.87 16.17
N CYS A 14 -0.91 15.51 17.46
CA CYS A 14 -0.61 16.44 18.53
C CYS A 14 0.90 16.52 18.75
N HIS A 15 1.46 17.73 18.68
CA HIS A 15 2.89 17.95 18.91
C HIS A 15 3.27 17.86 20.40
N ALA A 16 2.30 18.00 21.31
CA ALA A 16 2.55 17.94 22.75
C ALA A 16 2.61 16.50 23.30
N CYS A 17 1.72 15.61 22.87
CA CYS A 17 1.63 14.24 23.40
C CYS A 17 1.80 13.13 22.37
N GLY A 18 1.90 13.45 21.07
CA GLY A 18 2.06 12.44 20.01
C GLY A 18 0.78 11.75 19.55
N TRP A 19 -0.41 12.17 20.05
CA TRP A 19 -1.70 11.66 19.56
C TRP A 19 -1.79 11.75 18.04
N LEU A 20 -2.33 10.72 17.39
CA LEU A 20 -2.59 10.67 15.95
C LEU A 20 -4.09 10.56 15.69
N ALA A 21 -4.58 11.24 14.65
CA ALA A 21 -5.97 11.17 14.26
C ALA A 21 -6.32 9.79 13.69
N GLU A 22 -6.94 8.95 14.50
CA GLU A 22 -7.36 7.59 14.13
C GLU A 22 -8.82 7.51 13.69
N CYS A 23 -9.11 6.50 12.87
CA CYS A 23 -10.47 6.19 12.44
C CYS A 23 -11.20 5.34 13.48
N THR A 24 -12.40 5.76 13.86
CA THR A 24 -13.26 5.01 14.78
C THR A 24 -13.86 3.74 14.19
N HIS A 25 -13.65 3.48 12.90
CA HIS A 25 -14.21 2.33 12.17
C HIS A 25 -13.15 1.40 11.55
N CYS A 26 -11.88 1.80 11.63
CA CYS A 26 -10.77 1.16 10.94
C CYS A 26 -9.50 1.28 11.79
N ASP A 27 -8.62 0.29 11.75
CA ASP A 27 -7.29 0.39 12.37
C ASP A 27 -6.34 1.12 11.42
N ALA A 28 -6.65 2.40 11.21
CA ALA A 28 -5.91 3.28 10.31
C ALA A 28 -5.95 4.72 10.81
N HIS A 29 -4.89 5.45 10.51
CA HIS A 29 -4.86 6.90 10.64
C HIS A 29 -5.73 7.56 9.56
N MET A 30 -6.47 8.58 9.97
CA MET A 30 -7.24 9.42 9.06
C MET A 30 -6.32 10.41 8.36
N THR A 31 -6.62 10.67 7.09
CA THR A 31 -5.95 11.68 6.27
C THR A 31 -6.58 13.05 6.51
N LEU A 32 -5.74 14.02 6.83
CA LEU A 32 -6.06 15.43 6.85
C LEU A 32 -6.17 15.97 5.42
N HIS A 33 -7.37 16.39 5.06
CA HIS A 33 -7.65 17.19 3.86
C HIS A 33 -7.72 18.66 4.28
N ARG A 34 -7.08 19.56 3.54
CA ARG A 34 -7.07 21.01 3.85
C ARG A 34 -8.18 21.79 3.17
N GLN A 35 -8.70 21.30 2.04
CA GLN A 35 -9.70 21.99 1.24
C GLN A 35 -10.80 21.03 0.73
N PRO A 36 -11.97 21.00 1.39
CA PRO A 36 -12.28 21.62 2.69
C PRO A 36 -11.52 20.97 3.85
N PRO A 37 -11.31 21.68 4.98
CA PRO A 37 -10.59 21.15 6.15
C PRO A 37 -11.40 20.03 6.81
N LEU A 38 -10.92 18.78 6.70
CA LEU A 38 -11.53 17.60 7.33
C LEU A 38 -10.54 16.46 7.51
N LEU A 39 -10.91 15.49 8.34
CA LEU A 39 -10.25 14.19 8.42
C LEU A 39 -11.08 13.16 7.65
N ALA A 40 -10.44 12.41 6.74
CA ALA A 40 -11.07 11.32 5.99
C ALA A 40 -10.28 10.02 6.12
N CYS A 41 -10.97 8.92 6.40
CA CYS A 41 -10.40 7.59 6.30
C CYS A 41 -10.54 7.07 4.86
N HIS A 42 -9.44 6.78 4.17
CA HIS A 42 -9.49 6.25 2.80
C HIS A 42 -9.81 4.75 2.71
N HIS A 43 -9.96 4.07 3.85
CA HIS A 43 -10.37 2.67 3.90
C HIS A 43 -11.89 2.52 4.03
N CYS A 44 -12.58 3.45 4.68
CA CYS A 44 -14.04 3.38 4.90
C CYS A 44 -14.82 4.62 4.47
N ASP A 45 -14.15 5.60 3.89
CA ASP A 45 -14.70 6.90 3.48
C ASP A 45 -15.33 7.72 4.62
N HIS A 46 -15.18 7.31 5.88
CA HIS A 46 -15.65 8.06 7.04
C HIS A 46 -14.94 9.42 7.12
N ARG A 47 -15.73 10.47 7.38
CA ARG A 47 -15.26 11.85 7.48
C ARG A 47 -15.66 12.45 8.81
N ARG A 48 -14.76 13.26 9.39
CA ARG A 48 -15.05 14.08 10.56
C ARG A 48 -14.38 15.45 10.45
N GLY A 49 -14.89 16.43 11.19
CA GLY A 49 -14.26 17.73 11.32
C GLY A 49 -12.90 17.65 12.02
N LEU A 50 -12.11 18.72 11.93
CA LEU A 50 -10.89 18.84 12.73
C LEU A 50 -11.29 19.11 14.20
N PRO A 51 -10.69 18.43 15.18
CA PRO A 51 -10.92 18.78 16.58
C PRO A 51 -10.22 20.11 16.91
N ASP A 52 -10.86 20.94 17.75
CA ASP A 52 -10.29 22.22 18.18
C ASP A 52 -9.08 22.07 19.12
N ALA A 53 -8.98 20.92 19.80
CA ALA A 53 -7.89 20.56 20.69
C ALA A 53 -7.63 19.04 20.67
N CYS A 54 -6.45 18.63 21.10
CA CYS A 54 -6.09 17.22 21.22
C CYS A 54 -7.07 16.48 22.14
N PRO A 55 -7.71 15.39 21.69
CA PRO A 55 -8.63 14.63 22.52
C PRO A 55 -7.94 13.96 23.72
N ASP A 56 -6.64 13.64 23.59
CA ASP A 56 -5.88 12.98 24.67
C ASP A 56 -5.34 13.93 25.74
N CYS A 57 -4.82 15.11 25.37
CA CYS A 57 -4.14 16.02 26.31
C CYS A 57 -4.70 17.45 26.37
N GLY A 58 -5.69 17.79 25.55
CA GLY A 58 -6.29 19.13 25.50
C GLY A 58 -5.44 20.22 24.85
N SER A 59 -4.23 19.91 24.37
CA SER A 59 -3.37 20.89 23.66
C SER A 59 -3.98 21.31 22.32
N ALA A 60 -3.93 22.62 22.01
CA ALA A 60 -4.30 23.15 20.70
C ALA A 60 -3.20 22.97 19.63
N ASP A 61 -2.02 22.47 19.99
CA ASP A 61 -0.88 22.28 19.06
C ASP A 61 -1.05 21.01 18.21
N LEU A 62 -2.05 21.03 17.33
CA LEU A 62 -2.33 19.99 16.35
C LEU A 62 -1.72 20.35 15.00
N ARG A 63 -0.86 19.48 14.48
CA ARG A 63 -0.13 19.70 13.23
C ARG A 63 -0.25 18.50 12.28
N PRO A 64 -0.23 18.74 10.97
CA PRO A 64 -0.08 17.66 10.01
C PRO A 64 1.24 16.89 10.21
N LEU A 65 1.15 15.57 10.30
CA LEU A 65 2.27 14.64 10.31
C LEU A 65 2.31 13.84 8.99
N GLY A 66 3.51 13.68 8.43
CA GLY A 66 3.73 13.16 7.08
C GLY A 66 3.94 14.28 6.07
N SER A 67 4.56 13.96 4.93
CA SER A 67 4.82 14.94 3.86
C SER A 67 4.10 14.62 2.56
N GLY A 68 2.79 14.41 2.63
CA GLY A 68 1.93 14.24 1.46
C GLY A 68 2.18 15.26 0.33
N THR A 69 1.61 14.99 -0.84
CA THR A 69 1.77 15.83 -2.04
C THR A 69 1.49 17.31 -1.75
N GLU A 70 0.51 17.63 -0.90
CA GLU A 70 0.20 19.00 -0.48
C GLU A 70 1.31 19.67 0.33
N ARG A 71 1.83 19.01 1.38
CA ARG A 71 2.93 19.58 2.19
C ARG A 71 4.21 19.73 1.39
N THR A 72 4.47 18.79 0.49
CA THR A 72 5.62 18.88 -0.43
C THR A 72 5.43 20.05 -1.39
N GLU A 73 4.23 20.25 -1.95
CA GLU A 73 3.90 21.40 -2.78
C GLU A 73 4.13 22.73 -2.05
N GLU A 74 3.59 22.87 -0.84
CA GLU A 74 3.76 24.08 -0.01
C GLU A 74 5.22 24.35 0.33
N THR A 75 5.95 23.34 0.80
CA THR A 75 7.37 23.49 1.16
C THR A 75 8.20 23.91 -0.05
N LEU A 76 7.88 23.40 -1.24
CA LEU A 76 8.57 23.81 -2.47
C LEU A 76 8.18 25.22 -2.88
N ALA A 77 6.91 25.59 -2.80
CA ALA A 77 6.45 26.93 -3.16
C ALA A 77 7.07 28.00 -2.23
N GLU A 78 7.21 27.70 -0.94
CA GLU A 78 7.90 28.57 0.02
C GLU A 78 9.40 28.70 -0.26
N ARG A 79 10.06 27.61 -0.69
CA ARG A 79 11.51 27.59 -0.95
C ARG A 79 11.91 28.10 -2.33
N PHE A 80 11.01 27.99 -3.30
CA PHE A 80 11.21 28.37 -4.69
C PHE A 80 10.06 29.28 -5.16
N PRO A 81 9.93 30.51 -4.62
CA PRO A 81 8.78 31.38 -4.87
C PRO A 81 8.61 31.76 -6.34
N ASP A 82 9.70 31.76 -7.11
CA ASP A 82 9.71 32.14 -8.53
C ASP A 82 9.54 30.94 -9.49
N ILE A 83 9.41 29.71 -8.96
CA ILE A 83 9.29 28.49 -9.76
C ILE A 83 7.89 27.89 -9.59
N PRO A 84 7.09 27.74 -10.66
CA PRO A 84 5.79 27.10 -10.59
C PRO A 84 5.86 25.68 -10.02
N VAL A 85 5.00 25.39 -9.04
CA VAL A 85 4.83 24.05 -8.47
C VAL A 85 3.50 23.48 -8.96
N HIS A 86 3.54 22.29 -9.58
CA HIS A 86 2.36 21.62 -10.10
C HIS A 86 2.14 20.28 -9.38
N ARG A 87 1.03 20.16 -8.65
CA ARG A 87 0.61 18.91 -8.01
C ARG A 87 -0.26 18.05 -8.92
N ILE A 88 0.18 16.80 -9.16
CA ILE A 88 -0.52 15.79 -9.95
C ILE A 88 -0.80 14.56 -9.08
N ASP A 89 -2.02 14.51 -8.54
CA ASP A 89 -2.57 13.37 -7.82
C ASP A 89 -4.08 13.22 -8.08
N ARG A 90 -4.70 12.20 -7.48
CA ARG A 90 -6.10 11.86 -7.73
C ARG A 90 -7.05 13.01 -7.37
N ASP A 91 -6.72 13.79 -6.35
CA ASP A 91 -7.58 14.86 -5.83
C ASP A 91 -7.41 16.15 -6.65
N SER A 92 -6.18 16.49 -7.06
CA SER A 92 -5.91 17.66 -7.91
C SER A 92 -6.45 17.52 -9.32
N THR A 93 -6.57 16.29 -9.84
CA THR A 93 -7.05 16.02 -11.21
C THR A 93 -8.54 15.67 -11.31
N ARG A 94 -9.35 15.89 -10.26
CA ARG A 94 -10.79 15.52 -10.27
C ARG A 94 -11.63 16.29 -11.30
N ARG A 95 -11.20 17.49 -11.69
CA ARG A 95 -11.88 18.30 -12.70
C ARG A 95 -11.51 17.80 -14.10
N ARG A 96 -12.52 17.66 -14.97
CA ARG A 96 -12.33 17.39 -16.40
C ARG A 96 -11.33 18.43 -16.95
N ASP A 97 -10.30 17.97 -17.65
CA ASP A 97 -9.24 18.78 -18.28
C ASP A 97 -8.20 19.44 -17.34
N ALA A 98 -8.23 19.19 -16.03
CA ALA A 98 -7.21 19.73 -15.12
C ALA A 98 -5.80 19.17 -15.42
N LEU A 99 -5.72 17.85 -15.59
CA LEU A 99 -4.47 17.16 -15.88
C LEU A 99 -3.86 17.58 -17.23
N GLU A 100 -4.68 17.68 -18.27
CA GLU A 100 -4.22 18.04 -19.62
C GLU A 100 -3.66 19.45 -19.67
N ARG A 101 -4.28 20.39 -18.95
CA ARG A 101 -3.78 21.77 -18.82
C ARG A 101 -2.40 21.78 -18.17
N THR A 102 -2.26 21.17 -17.00
CA THR A 102 -0.96 21.09 -16.31
C THR A 102 0.11 20.44 -17.19
N LEU A 103 -0.21 19.32 -17.86
CA LEU A 103 0.73 18.68 -18.79
C LEU A 103 1.06 19.57 -20.01
N GLY A 104 0.11 20.40 -20.46
CA GLY A 104 0.35 21.41 -21.48
C GLY A 104 1.41 22.42 -21.05
N GLU A 105 1.33 22.91 -19.81
CA GLU A 105 2.30 23.85 -19.23
C GLU A 105 3.69 23.23 -19.12
N VAL A 106 3.77 22.02 -18.58
CA VAL A 106 5.04 21.30 -18.41
C VAL A 106 5.73 20.99 -19.75
N ARG A 107 4.95 20.74 -20.80
CA ARG A 107 5.48 20.49 -22.15
C ARG A 107 6.07 21.74 -22.81
N ARG A 108 5.77 22.95 -22.32
CA ARG A 108 6.38 24.19 -22.83
C ARG A 108 7.87 24.28 -22.48
N GLY A 109 8.36 23.50 -21.52
CA GLY A 109 9.77 23.46 -21.15
C GLY A 109 10.24 24.60 -20.24
N GLU A 110 9.30 25.41 -19.74
CA GLU A 110 9.58 26.41 -18.70
C GLU A 110 9.99 25.70 -17.39
N PRO A 111 10.93 26.27 -16.60
CA PRO A 111 11.33 25.71 -15.32
C PRO A 111 10.11 25.54 -14.40
N CYS A 112 9.89 24.32 -13.90
CA CYS A 112 8.81 24.01 -12.98
C CYS A 112 9.15 22.83 -12.08
N LEU A 113 8.41 22.69 -10.99
CA LEU A 113 8.50 21.59 -10.04
C LEU A 113 7.22 20.75 -10.11
N LEU A 114 7.37 19.45 -10.35
CA LEU A 114 6.24 18.52 -10.34
C LEU A 114 6.19 17.77 -9.01
N VAL A 115 5.03 17.72 -8.38
CA VAL A 115 4.79 16.92 -7.17
C VAL A 115 3.69 15.92 -7.47
N GLY A 116 3.90 14.65 -7.18
CA GLY A 116 2.85 13.67 -7.42
C GLY A 116 3.18 12.25 -7.01
N THR A 117 2.19 11.40 -7.22
CA THR A 117 2.25 9.97 -6.89
C THR A 117 2.43 9.13 -8.16
N GLN A 118 2.00 7.86 -8.14
CA GLN A 118 2.06 6.94 -9.28
C GLN A 118 1.41 7.47 -10.57
N MET A 119 0.54 8.48 -10.48
CA MET A 119 -0.03 9.15 -11.66
C MET A 119 1.06 9.84 -12.51
N LEU A 120 2.08 10.45 -11.91
CA LEU A 120 3.21 11.02 -12.64
C LEU A 120 4.04 9.94 -13.36
N ALA A 121 4.06 8.73 -12.82
CA ALA A 121 4.89 7.65 -13.32
C ALA A 121 4.29 6.94 -14.54
N LYS A 122 2.98 7.07 -14.82
CA LYS A 122 2.26 6.30 -15.88
C LYS A 122 1.76 7.20 -17.01
N GLY A 123 1.86 6.72 -18.26
CA GLY A 123 1.09 7.25 -19.40
C GLY A 123 1.42 8.67 -19.90
N HIS A 124 2.34 9.41 -19.28
CA HIS A 124 2.61 10.81 -19.64
C HIS A 124 4.04 11.03 -20.14
N HIS A 125 4.18 11.71 -21.28
CA HIS A 125 5.48 12.09 -21.83
C HIS A 125 5.94 13.43 -21.23
N LEU A 126 7.05 13.41 -20.48
CA LEU A 126 7.61 14.55 -19.77
C LEU A 126 9.07 14.79 -20.24
N PRO A 127 9.29 15.32 -21.45
CA PRO A 127 10.59 15.31 -22.13
C PRO A 127 11.68 16.14 -21.45
N HIS A 128 11.28 17.12 -20.64
CA HIS A 128 12.16 18.07 -19.96
C HIS A 128 12.47 17.68 -18.51
N VAL A 129 11.95 16.54 -18.03
CA VAL A 129 12.27 16.05 -16.68
C VAL A 129 13.66 15.41 -16.69
N ASN A 130 14.60 16.07 -16.02
CA ASN A 130 15.98 15.63 -15.86
C ASN A 130 16.35 15.28 -14.41
N LEU A 131 15.53 15.66 -13.43
CA LEU A 131 15.71 15.31 -12.02
C LEU A 131 14.43 14.73 -11.45
N VAL A 132 14.55 13.55 -10.85
CA VAL A 132 13.48 12.97 -10.06
C VAL A 132 13.97 12.74 -8.63
N VAL A 133 13.17 13.14 -7.67
CA VAL A 133 13.44 12.92 -6.24
C VAL A 133 12.31 12.07 -5.69
N VAL A 134 12.63 10.88 -5.24
CA VAL A 134 11.72 9.96 -4.53
C VAL A 134 11.82 10.29 -3.05
N VAL A 135 10.72 10.77 -2.49
CA VAL A 135 10.62 11.13 -1.08
C VAL A 135 10.14 9.91 -0.30
N ASN A 136 10.86 9.57 0.78
CA ASN A 136 10.55 8.49 1.71
C ASN A 136 10.25 7.14 1.01
N ALA A 137 11.29 6.52 0.43
CA ALA A 137 11.17 5.22 -0.21
C ALA A 137 10.84 4.08 0.78
N ASP A 138 11.14 4.27 2.06
CA ASP A 138 11.06 3.25 3.12
C ASP A 138 9.67 2.65 3.26
N ALA A 139 8.62 3.48 3.17
CA ALA A 139 7.23 3.03 3.29
C ALA A 139 6.84 1.98 2.23
N GLY A 140 7.48 2.01 1.06
CA GLY A 140 7.31 0.99 0.05
C GLY A 140 8.22 -0.21 0.27
N LEU A 141 9.51 0.05 0.53
CA LEU A 141 10.55 -0.97 0.61
C LEU A 141 10.31 -1.97 1.75
N TYR A 142 9.78 -1.49 2.88
CA TYR A 142 9.62 -2.27 4.11
C TYR A 142 8.16 -2.54 4.51
N ALA A 143 7.23 -2.53 3.54
CA ALA A 143 5.86 -2.93 3.83
C ALA A 143 5.79 -4.45 4.13
N SER A 144 4.79 -4.87 4.91
CA SER A 144 4.67 -6.24 5.44
C SER A 144 4.39 -7.33 4.41
N ASP A 145 4.10 -6.97 3.15
CA ASP A 145 3.91 -7.94 2.06
C ASP A 145 5.26 -8.33 1.46
N PHE A 146 5.53 -9.62 1.27
CA PHE A 146 6.79 -10.09 0.67
C PHE A 146 7.00 -9.61 -0.78
N ARG A 147 5.96 -9.11 -1.46
CA ARG A 147 6.04 -8.46 -2.78
C ARG A 147 6.29 -6.96 -2.71
N ALA A 148 6.35 -6.37 -1.51
CA ALA A 148 6.51 -4.93 -1.32
C ALA A 148 7.81 -4.39 -1.94
N LEU A 149 8.92 -5.08 -1.71
CA LEU A 149 10.23 -4.71 -2.25
C LEU A 149 10.23 -4.76 -3.78
N GLU A 150 9.70 -5.82 -4.38
CA GLU A 150 9.56 -5.94 -5.84
C GLU A 150 8.73 -4.79 -6.43
N HIS A 151 7.54 -4.55 -5.89
CA HIS A 151 6.66 -3.46 -6.36
C HIS A 151 7.32 -2.09 -6.20
N SER A 152 8.08 -1.89 -5.12
CA SER A 152 8.81 -0.65 -4.88
C SER A 152 9.96 -0.47 -5.85
N ALA A 153 10.70 -1.54 -6.16
CA ALA A 153 11.75 -1.52 -7.17
C ALA A 153 11.20 -1.22 -8.57
N GLN A 154 10.09 -1.85 -8.98
CA GLN A 154 9.40 -1.56 -10.24
C GLN A 154 8.97 -0.10 -10.32
N LEU A 155 8.48 0.45 -9.21
CA LEU A 155 8.08 1.85 -9.13
C LEU A 155 9.28 2.79 -9.23
N LEU A 156 10.37 2.50 -8.52
CA LEU A 156 11.61 3.26 -8.60
C LEU A 156 12.18 3.25 -10.01
N GLU A 157 12.23 2.08 -10.67
CA GLU A 157 12.68 1.92 -12.05
C GLU A 157 11.81 2.74 -13.02
N GLN A 158 10.49 2.64 -12.86
CA GLN A 158 9.53 3.39 -13.67
C GLN A 158 9.72 4.91 -13.51
N VAL A 159 9.93 5.36 -12.27
CA VAL A 159 10.13 6.76 -11.91
C VAL A 159 11.50 7.23 -12.40
N ALA A 160 12.53 6.41 -12.29
CA ALA A 160 13.88 6.67 -12.79
C ALA A 160 13.86 6.83 -14.32
N GLY A 161 13.17 5.96 -15.02
CA GLY A 161 12.97 6.04 -16.46
C GLY A 161 12.14 7.25 -16.92
N ARG A 162 11.61 8.10 -16.03
CA ARG A 162 11.03 9.40 -16.39
C ARG A 162 12.09 10.50 -16.51
N ALA A 163 13.23 10.35 -15.85
CA ALA A 163 14.36 11.25 -16.02
C ALA A 163 15.20 10.82 -17.23
N GLY A 164 15.69 11.78 -18.02
CA GLY A 164 16.77 11.50 -18.98
C GLY A 164 16.38 10.77 -20.27
N ARG A 165 15.13 10.93 -20.74
CA ARG A 165 14.67 10.39 -22.05
C ARG A 165 15.10 11.22 -23.26
N SER A 166 15.70 12.39 -23.05
CA SER A 166 16.12 13.32 -24.11
C SER A 166 17.65 13.51 -24.09
N SER A 167 18.17 14.52 -24.78
CA SER A 167 19.61 14.80 -24.87
C SER A 167 20.30 15.15 -23.55
N HIS A 168 19.57 15.20 -22.43
CA HIS A 168 20.09 15.59 -21.13
C HIS A 168 20.15 14.37 -20.18
N PRO A 169 21.27 14.15 -19.48
CA PRO A 169 21.37 13.07 -18.51
C PRO A 169 20.34 13.28 -17.39
N GLY A 170 19.60 12.21 -17.08
CA GLY A 170 18.67 12.17 -15.96
C GLY A 170 19.41 11.87 -14.66
N ARG A 171 18.94 12.45 -13.55
CA ARG A 171 19.38 12.11 -12.19
C ARG A 171 18.17 11.69 -11.37
N VAL A 172 18.37 10.67 -10.54
CA VAL A 172 17.36 10.18 -9.60
C VAL A 172 17.95 10.24 -8.20
N LEU A 173 17.25 10.87 -7.28
CA LEU A 173 17.58 10.92 -5.86
C LEU A 173 16.54 10.12 -5.09
N VAL A 174 16.99 9.17 -4.29
CA VAL A 174 16.12 8.38 -3.43
C VAL A 174 16.38 8.77 -1.98
N GLN A 175 15.37 9.30 -1.32
CA GLN A 175 15.41 9.58 0.11
C GLN A 175 14.94 8.35 0.87
N THR A 176 15.81 7.81 1.71
CA THR A 176 15.58 6.65 2.56
C THR A 176 16.32 6.83 3.88
N LEU A 177 15.81 6.24 4.95
CA LEU A 177 16.50 6.10 6.23
C LEU A 177 17.57 5.00 6.20
N HIS A 178 17.56 4.14 5.17
CA HIS A 178 18.43 2.98 5.02
C HIS A 178 19.25 3.07 3.72
N PRO A 179 20.15 4.05 3.57
CA PRO A 179 20.92 4.25 2.34
C PRO A 179 21.88 3.08 2.02
N ASP A 180 22.24 2.29 3.04
CA ASP A 180 23.10 1.11 2.90
C ASP A 180 22.33 -0.18 2.61
N ASP A 181 21.01 -0.12 2.40
CA ASP A 181 20.21 -1.29 2.06
C ASP A 181 20.78 -2.01 0.82
N PRO A 182 21.08 -3.32 0.91
CA PRO A 182 21.74 -4.05 -0.16
C PRO A 182 20.86 -4.15 -1.42
N ASN A 183 19.54 -4.23 -1.26
CA ASN A 183 18.62 -4.33 -2.39
C ASN A 183 18.51 -2.99 -3.14
N LEU A 184 18.49 -1.88 -2.41
CA LEU A 184 18.50 -0.54 -3.01
C LEU A 184 19.83 -0.28 -3.74
N ARG A 185 20.95 -0.69 -3.14
CA ARG A 185 22.28 -0.60 -3.78
C ARG A 185 22.39 -1.48 -5.02
N LEU A 186 21.85 -2.69 -4.98
CA LEU A 186 21.81 -3.60 -6.13
C LEU A 186 20.98 -3.01 -7.26
N LEU A 187 19.77 -2.51 -6.96
CA LEU A 187 18.91 -1.84 -7.93
C LEU A 187 19.62 -0.66 -8.59
N ALA A 188 20.25 0.21 -7.79
CA ALA A 188 20.95 1.39 -8.30
C ALA A 188 22.18 1.04 -9.16
N ALA A 189 22.90 -0.03 -8.83
CA ALA A 189 24.15 -0.40 -9.51
C ALA A 189 23.97 -1.33 -10.71
N ARG A 190 22.96 -2.22 -10.67
CA ARG A 190 22.80 -3.33 -11.61
C ARG A 190 21.42 -3.39 -12.27
N GLY A 191 20.49 -2.51 -11.87
CA GLY A 191 19.15 -2.42 -12.43
C GLY A 191 18.20 -3.49 -11.89
N TYR A 192 16.96 -3.42 -12.40
CA TYR A 192 15.86 -4.26 -11.92
C TYR A 192 16.09 -5.76 -12.11
N ASP A 193 16.63 -6.19 -13.25
CA ASP A 193 16.78 -7.62 -13.56
C ASP A 193 17.68 -8.34 -12.54
N ALA A 194 18.79 -7.71 -12.14
CA ALA A 194 19.69 -8.27 -11.12
C ALA A 194 19.02 -8.38 -9.75
N LEU A 195 18.21 -7.39 -9.36
CA LEU A 195 17.41 -7.48 -8.14
C LEU A 195 16.33 -8.56 -8.25
N ALA A 196 15.66 -8.68 -9.40
CA ALA A 196 14.62 -9.67 -9.61
C ALA A 196 15.16 -11.10 -9.51
N GLU A 197 16.36 -11.36 -10.03
CA GLU A 197 17.06 -12.65 -9.86
C GLU A 197 17.29 -12.97 -8.37
N GLN A 198 17.82 -12.02 -7.58
CA GLN A 198 18.03 -12.22 -6.14
C GLN A 198 16.70 -12.48 -5.41
N LEU A 199 15.66 -11.70 -5.69
CA LEU A 199 14.34 -11.87 -5.07
C LEU A 199 13.71 -13.23 -5.44
N LEU A 200 13.95 -13.74 -6.65
CA LEU A 200 13.50 -15.08 -7.04
C LEU A 200 14.22 -16.17 -6.25
N GLU A 201 15.52 -16.04 -5.99
CA GLU A 201 16.25 -16.99 -5.15
C GLU A 201 15.75 -16.98 -3.70
N GLU A 202 15.53 -15.80 -3.12
CA GLU A 202 14.95 -15.64 -1.79
C GLU A 202 13.55 -16.28 -1.70
N ARG A 203 12.69 -16.03 -2.71
CA ARG A 203 11.34 -16.62 -2.79
C ARG A 203 11.38 -18.14 -2.94
N ARG A 204 12.35 -18.67 -3.69
CA ARG A 204 12.53 -20.13 -3.81
C ARG A 204 12.91 -20.73 -2.46
N ALA A 205 13.85 -20.12 -1.75
CA ALA A 205 14.29 -20.59 -0.43
C ALA A 205 13.18 -20.50 0.64
N ALA A 206 12.33 -19.48 0.56
CA ALA A 206 11.21 -19.28 1.48
C ALA A 206 9.92 -20.03 1.07
N SER A 207 9.94 -20.80 -0.02
CA SER A 207 8.75 -21.44 -0.59
C SER A 207 7.59 -20.45 -0.79
N LEU A 208 7.89 -19.32 -1.46
CA LEU A 208 6.93 -18.28 -1.80
C LEU A 208 6.64 -18.28 -3.32
N PRO A 209 5.51 -17.69 -3.75
CA PRO A 209 5.26 -17.43 -5.17
C PRO A 209 6.46 -16.75 -5.85
N PRO A 210 6.85 -17.17 -7.07
CA PRO A 210 6.12 -18.07 -7.98
C PRO A 210 6.43 -19.57 -7.79
N PHE A 211 7.26 -19.96 -6.82
CA PHE A 211 7.65 -21.37 -6.61
C PHE A 211 6.64 -22.16 -5.80
N ARG A 212 5.76 -21.45 -5.07
CA ARG A 212 4.65 -22.01 -4.31
C ARG A 212 3.35 -21.32 -4.69
N PHE A 213 2.25 -22.05 -4.65
CA PHE A 213 0.90 -21.52 -4.90
C PHE A 213 0.20 -21.25 -3.57
N LEU A 214 -0.53 -20.13 -3.52
CA LEU A 214 -1.22 -19.68 -2.32
C LEU A 214 -2.72 -19.52 -2.60
N ALA A 215 -3.54 -19.84 -1.60
CA ALA A 215 -4.94 -19.43 -1.55
C ALA A 215 -5.20 -18.77 -0.20
N LEU A 216 -5.97 -17.69 -0.19
CA LEU A 216 -6.25 -16.92 1.01
C LEU A 216 -7.76 -16.88 1.26
N LEU A 217 -8.19 -17.58 2.31
CA LEU A 217 -9.53 -17.45 2.84
C LEU A 217 -9.60 -16.17 3.65
N ARG A 218 -10.49 -15.27 3.25
CA ARG A 218 -10.75 -14.00 3.93
C ARG A 218 -12.10 -14.10 4.62
N LEU A 219 -12.16 -13.74 5.88
CA LEU A 219 -13.35 -13.74 6.72
C LEU A 219 -13.59 -12.32 7.25
N GLU A 220 -14.81 -11.81 7.14
CA GLU A 220 -15.19 -10.53 7.72
C GLU A 220 -16.57 -10.55 8.39
N SER A 221 -16.66 -9.97 9.59
CA SER A 221 -17.92 -9.80 10.35
C SER A 221 -17.91 -8.49 11.12
N PRO A 222 -19.07 -7.84 11.34
CA PRO A 222 -19.18 -6.75 12.32
C PRO A 222 -18.92 -7.20 13.76
N ARG A 223 -18.94 -8.51 14.04
CA ARG A 223 -18.65 -9.08 15.36
C ARG A 223 -17.35 -9.88 15.33
N GLU A 224 -16.40 -9.46 16.16
CA GLU A 224 -15.10 -10.11 16.31
C GLU A 224 -15.25 -11.60 16.71
N SER A 225 -16.17 -11.89 17.64
CA SER A 225 -16.45 -13.25 18.09
C SER A 225 -16.86 -14.19 16.96
N ASP A 226 -17.58 -13.69 15.95
CA ASP A 226 -18.05 -14.51 14.83
C ASP A 226 -16.89 -14.87 13.88
N VAL A 227 -15.96 -13.93 13.60
CA VAL A 227 -14.78 -14.25 12.78
C VAL A 227 -13.81 -15.15 13.51
N ASN A 228 -13.56 -14.93 14.80
CA ASN A 228 -12.64 -15.76 15.59
C ASN A 228 -13.15 -17.21 15.67
N ALA A 229 -14.42 -17.39 16.03
CA ALA A 229 -15.01 -18.72 16.15
C ALA A 229 -15.07 -19.47 14.81
N LEU A 230 -15.42 -18.79 13.71
CA LEU A 230 -15.42 -19.45 12.39
C LEU A 230 -13.99 -19.72 11.91
N GLY A 231 -13.07 -18.78 12.11
CA GLY A 231 -11.67 -18.88 11.71
C GLY A 231 -10.94 -20.05 12.35
N GLU A 232 -11.14 -20.27 13.65
CA GLU A 232 -10.57 -21.42 14.37
C GLU A 232 -11.11 -22.73 13.81
N ARG A 233 -12.44 -22.82 13.70
CA ARG A 233 -13.12 -24.04 13.23
C ARG A 233 -12.78 -24.40 11.80
N VAL A 234 -12.75 -23.41 10.90
CA VAL A 234 -12.43 -23.67 9.49
C VAL A 234 -10.96 -24.09 9.33
N ALA A 235 -10.05 -23.49 10.09
CA ALA A 235 -8.64 -23.86 10.02
C ALA A 235 -8.39 -25.27 10.59
N GLU A 236 -9.05 -25.63 11.69
CA GLU A 236 -9.01 -26.97 12.27
C GLU A 236 -9.56 -28.01 11.30
N ALA A 237 -10.79 -27.81 10.80
CA ALA A 237 -11.40 -28.73 9.85
C ALA A 237 -10.57 -28.88 8.56
N THR A 238 -9.95 -27.79 8.09
CA THR A 238 -9.06 -27.84 6.91
C THR A 238 -7.82 -28.68 7.20
N ARG A 239 -7.18 -28.51 8.36
CA ARG A 239 -6.02 -29.33 8.74
C ARG A 239 -6.38 -30.81 8.85
N GLU A 240 -7.51 -31.14 9.48
CA GLU A 240 -8.00 -32.52 9.57
C GLU A 240 -8.25 -33.12 8.17
N HIS A 241 -8.89 -32.37 7.27
CA HIS A 241 -9.14 -32.85 5.91
C HIS A 241 -7.84 -33.11 5.14
N ILE A 242 -6.88 -32.18 5.23
CA ILE A 242 -5.57 -32.28 4.60
C ILE A 242 -4.86 -33.56 5.09
N GLU A 243 -4.86 -33.80 6.41
CA GLU A 243 -4.23 -34.97 7.01
C GLU A 243 -4.91 -36.28 6.59
N GLN A 244 -6.24 -36.36 6.69
CA GLN A 244 -7.02 -37.55 6.33
C GLN A 244 -6.85 -37.95 4.86
N ARG A 245 -6.67 -36.97 3.98
CA ARG A 245 -6.49 -37.18 2.53
C ARG A 245 -5.02 -37.29 2.12
N GLY A 246 -4.08 -37.05 3.02
CA GLY A 246 -2.65 -36.97 2.70
C GLY A 246 -2.34 -35.90 1.65
N LEU A 247 -3.00 -34.74 1.73
CA LEU A 247 -2.75 -33.64 0.80
C LEU A 247 -1.47 -32.90 1.18
N GLU A 248 -0.61 -32.67 0.21
CA GLU A 248 0.60 -31.83 0.36
C GLU A 248 0.20 -30.34 0.31
N VAL A 249 -0.49 -29.86 1.34
CA VAL A 249 -0.98 -28.49 1.49
C VAL A 249 -0.76 -28.03 2.93
N ASP A 250 -0.13 -26.87 3.11
CA ASP A 250 -0.05 -26.21 4.42
C ASP A 250 -1.31 -25.38 4.67
N CYS A 251 -1.77 -25.35 5.91
CA CYS A 251 -2.85 -24.48 6.37
C CYS A 251 -2.34 -23.61 7.54
N LEU A 252 -2.12 -22.32 7.28
CA LEU A 252 -1.61 -21.34 8.22
C LEU A 252 -2.73 -20.42 8.71
N GLY A 253 -2.70 -20.14 10.02
CA GLY A 253 -3.72 -19.35 10.70
C GLY A 253 -4.77 -20.19 11.45
N PRO A 254 -5.88 -19.56 11.88
CA PRO A 254 -6.30 -18.22 11.52
C PRO A 254 -5.42 -17.12 12.13
N VAL A 255 -5.29 -15.99 11.44
CA VAL A 255 -4.65 -14.77 11.96
C VAL A 255 -5.48 -13.55 11.59
N PRO A 256 -5.45 -12.45 12.37
CA PRO A 256 -5.98 -11.17 11.93
C PRO A 256 -5.36 -10.76 10.58
N ALA A 257 -6.16 -10.14 9.72
CA ALA A 257 -5.63 -9.53 8.50
C ALA A 257 -4.64 -8.40 8.88
N PRO A 258 -3.70 -8.01 7.99
CA PRO A 258 -2.77 -6.89 8.26
C PRO A 258 -3.46 -5.59 8.71
N MET A 259 -4.71 -5.40 8.31
CA MET A 259 -5.63 -4.41 8.86
C MET A 259 -6.82 -5.13 9.49
N GLU A 260 -6.73 -5.39 10.79
CA GLU A 260 -7.69 -6.21 11.53
C GLU A 260 -9.09 -5.62 11.49
N ARG A 261 -9.25 -4.33 11.74
CA ARG A 261 -10.53 -3.64 11.62
C ARG A 261 -10.59 -2.75 10.40
N ARG A 262 -11.59 -2.95 9.57
CA ARG A 262 -11.87 -2.10 8.40
C ARG A 262 -13.36 -2.02 8.12
N GLN A 263 -13.88 -0.80 7.99
CA GLN A 263 -15.30 -0.52 7.72
C GLN A 263 -16.24 -1.13 8.78
N ASN A 264 -15.92 -0.98 10.07
CA ASN A 264 -16.67 -1.56 11.21
C ASN A 264 -16.78 -3.09 11.17
N ARG A 265 -15.84 -3.74 10.51
CA ARG A 265 -15.76 -5.20 10.43
C ARG A 265 -14.38 -5.64 10.87
N TYR A 266 -14.34 -6.78 11.54
CA TYR A 266 -13.13 -7.51 11.90
C TYR A 266 -12.79 -8.45 10.76
N HIS A 267 -11.52 -8.48 10.36
CA HIS A 267 -10.99 -9.20 9.21
C HIS A 267 -9.98 -10.23 9.70
N MET A 268 -10.23 -11.48 9.33
CA MET A 268 -9.38 -12.62 9.67
C MET A 268 -9.06 -13.40 8.41
N GLN A 269 -7.90 -14.06 8.40
CA GLN A 269 -7.40 -14.79 7.25
C GLN A 269 -6.89 -16.17 7.63
N VAL A 270 -7.10 -17.14 6.73
CA VAL A 270 -6.47 -18.46 6.75
C VAL A 270 -5.80 -18.65 5.39
N MET A 271 -4.52 -19.01 5.40
CA MET A 271 -3.73 -19.16 4.18
C MET A 271 -3.46 -20.64 3.91
N LEU A 272 -3.76 -21.07 2.69
CA LEU A 272 -3.37 -22.38 2.18
C LEU A 272 -2.16 -22.22 1.26
N GLY A 273 -1.19 -23.14 1.35
CA GLY A 273 0.01 -23.12 0.52
C GLY A 273 0.40 -24.49 0.01
N ALA A 274 0.68 -24.63 -1.29
CA ALA A 274 1.05 -25.91 -1.89
C ALA A 274 2.04 -25.76 -3.06
N ASP A 275 2.86 -26.78 -3.28
CA ASP A 275 3.81 -26.82 -4.39
C ASP A 275 3.12 -27.12 -5.74
N LYS A 276 1.90 -27.64 -5.70
CA LYS A 276 1.09 -27.97 -6.88
C LYS A 276 -0.28 -27.32 -6.79
N ARG A 277 -0.64 -26.54 -7.84
CA ARG A 277 -1.98 -25.92 -7.97
C ARG A 277 -3.12 -26.92 -7.83
N SER A 278 -2.95 -28.14 -8.34
CA SER A 278 -3.99 -29.17 -8.26
C SER A 278 -4.35 -29.55 -6.82
N ARG A 279 -3.36 -29.61 -5.92
CA ARG A 279 -3.57 -29.91 -4.49
C ARG A 279 -4.27 -28.75 -3.79
N LEU A 280 -3.87 -27.52 -4.11
CA LEU A 280 -4.51 -26.32 -3.60
C LEU A 280 -5.97 -26.22 -4.05
N HIS A 281 -6.27 -26.55 -5.30
CA HIS A 281 -7.64 -26.58 -5.82
C HIS A 281 -8.48 -27.69 -5.18
N GLU A 282 -7.92 -28.87 -4.93
CA GLU A 282 -8.62 -29.94 -4.22
C GLU A 282 -9.02 -29.50 -2.80
N ALA A 283 -8.06 -28.96 -2.03
CA ALA A 283 -8.33 -28.43 -0.70
C ALA A 283 -9.29 -27.24 -0.71
N GLY A 284 -9.15 -26.32 -1.67
CA GLY A 284 -10.03 -25.16 -1.83
C GLY A 284 -11.46 -25.54 -2.18
N ALA A 285 -11.67 -26.53 -3.05
CA ALA A 285 -13.00 -27.02 -3.39
C ALA A 285 -13.70 -27.66 -2.19
N TRP A 286 -12.97 -28.46 -1.40
CA TRP A 286 -13.51 -29.00 -0.16
C TRP A 286 -13.84 -27.89 0.85
N LEU A 287 -12.95 -26.91 1.02
CA LEU A 287 -13.12 -25.79 1.94
C LEU A 287 -14.38 -24.97 1.62
N ILE A 288 -14.62 -24.70 0.34
CA ILE A 288 -15.82 -24.01 -0.14
C ILE A 288 -17.07 -24.82 0.25
N ALA A 289 -17.10 -26.12 -0.06
CA ALA A 289 -18.25 -26.98 0.26
C ALA A 289 -18.49 -27.07 1.79
N TRP A 290 -17.42 -27.11 2.58
CA TRP A 290 -17.51 -27.09 4.04
C TRP A 290 -18.10 -25.78 4.55
N LEU A 291 -17.62 -24.63 4.05
CA LEU A 291 -18.14 -23.30 4.42
C LEU A 291 -19.61 -23.10 4.03
N GLU A 292 -20.04 -23.63 2.88
CA GLU A 292 -21.43 -23.58 2.44
C GLU A 292 -22.36 -24.42 3.35
N ALA A 293 -21.85 -25.54 3.86
CA ALA A 293 -22.59 -26.41 4.78
C ALA A 293 -22.61 -25.86 6.22
N GLU A 294 -21.66 -25.00 6.58
CA GLU A 294 -21.44 -24.53 7.95
C GLU A 294 -22.44 -23.41 8.36
N PRO A 295 -23.34 -23.64 9.33
CA PRO A 295 -24.30 -22.62 9.75
C PRO A 295 -23.67 -21.33 10.29
N ALA A 296 -22.53 -21.41 10.98
CA ALA A 296 -21.81 -20.25 11.50
C ALA A 296 -21.28 -19.35 10.37
N ALA A 297 -20.96 -19.92 9.20
CA ALA A 297 -20.51 -19.17 8.03
C ALA A 297 -21.58 -18.22 7.48
N ARG A 298 -22.87 -18.40 7.82
CA ARG A 298 -23.93 -17.45 7.41
C ARG A 298 -23.84 -16.09 8.11
N ARG A 299 -23.11 -15.99 9.23
CA ARG A 299 -22.91 -14.74 9.98
C ARG A 299 -21.64 -13.99 9.56
N VAL A 300 -20.78 -14.64 8.78
CA VAL A 300 -19.48 -14.13 8.36
C VAL A 300 -19.47 -14.05 6.85
N ARG A 301 -19.11 -12.89 6.29
CA ARG A 301 -18.85 -12.83 4.85
C ARG A 301 -17.48 -13.41 4.59
N TRP A 302 -17.38 -14.32 3.65
CA TRP A 302 -16.14 -15.00 3.32
C TRP A 302 -15.88 -14.99 1.81
N SER A 303 -14.59 -15.12 1.45
CA SER A 303 -14.14 -15.30 0.07
C SER A 303 -12.84 -16.09 0.05
N LEU A 304 -12.64 -16.95 -0.95
CA LEU A 304 -11.37 -17.62 -1.19
C LEU A 304 -10.69 -16.98 -2.40
N ASP A 305 -9.52 -16.38 -2.20
CA ASP A 305 -8.71 -15.74 -3.24
C ASP A 305 -7.58 -16.68 -3.67
N ILE A 306 -7.55 -17.07 -4.95
CA ILE A 306 -6.54 -17.99 -5.51
C ILE A 306 -5.42 -17.17 -6.15
N ASP A 307 -4.17 -17.52 -5.84
CA ASP A 307 -2.98 -16.77 -6.25
C ASP A 307 -3.08 -15.27 -5.87
N PRO A 308 -3.32 -14.94 -4.57
CA PRO A 308 -3.56 -13.57 -4.12
C PRO A 308 -2.36 -12.67 -4.44
N GLN A 309 -2.67 -11.51 -5.02
CA GLN A 309 -1.68 -10.48 -5.39
C GLN A 309 -1.25 -9.61 -4.20
N THR A 310 -2.04 -9.64 -3.12
CA THR A 310 -1.77 -8.93 -1.86
C THR A 310 -2.23 -9.77 -0.68
N LEU A 311 -1.50 -9.71 0.42
CA LEU A 311 -1.88 -10.35 1.70
C LEU A 311 -2.78 -9.44 2.55
N SER A 312 -2.86 -8.14 2.23
CA SER A 312 -3.78 -7.18 2.86
C SER A 312 -5.24 -7.42 2.47
#